data_AF-A0A927ZHQ6-F1
#
_entry.id   AF-A0A927ZHQ6-F1
#
_cell.length_a   1.000
_cell.length_b   1.000
_cell.length_c   1.000
_cell.angle_alpha   90.00
_cell.angle_beta   90.00
_cell.angle_gamma   90.00
#
_symmetry.space_group_name_H-M   'P 1'
#
loop_
_entity.id
_entity.type
_entity.pdbx_description
1 polymer ?
#
loop_
_entity_poly.entity_id
_entity_poly.type
_entity_poly.pdbx_seq_one_letter_code
_entity_poly.pdbx_strand_id
1 'polypeptide(L)'
;MGNDDIYQQVTADFKITGSVKKTAQNVGTTLVRAQRILITEGLWSSPTSEKVADLYVRGKTVSEIAEELLVSEKTVQAYLPYSRTEKGYGGEERTLDARKSGDYRKRMQIAADSQVSKDDMKKEREEMIEKIRDVKSIECEEQKATRKADDERIVGRTLKENISLFTAEELYTKHMQKQPEVLKLKMSLDMEYVDESDMEVLRKYGKVENGIMREILVPADITLHALNYAILRAFGWQNSHLHRFCFPKKVFQKLTGGKNKVDKYDYVEYDGNYKNWVNLCGLYFRYPTEDFEDIYWDDDYEEGQSIKTWFRKKYTGPYRYKGEWEHYRVANAAANRDMKENSLEKHSIQELLFGYQAGMDELLERIPLIELLIPMGIKEDSEIMDKIMFLQNRQQKEPNDISVLPVAYELIYSYDYGDGWDVRITLEDCYYTKDGFDAQKESGLEGGIIIPVTGKQVLADKTAFDMNNQKLGKAMTLKVATVTMKKKPVGLSVDGLNLMDDVGGIHGYIDFLRIIHGEDPDEKEDMKEWAKWMGWTGRMTKPEALL
;
A
#
# COMPACT_ATOMS: atom_id res chain seq x y z
N MET A 1 1.89 33.36 -15.52
CA MET A 1 1.84 34.54 -14.63
C MET A 1 3.20 34.71 -13.99
N GLY A 2 3.71 35.95 -13.89
CA GLY A 2 5.00 36.21 -13.25
C GLY A 2 4.91 36.02 -11.73
N ASN A 3 6.03 35.70 -11.07
CA ASN A 3 6.06 35.48 -9.61
C ASN A 3 5.66 36.70 -8.78
N ASP A 4 5.88 37.92 -9.28
CA ASP A 4 5.47 39.17 -8.62
C ASP A 4 3.94 39.38 -8.63
N ASP A 5 3.25 38.85 -9.65
CA ASP A 5 1.81 38.94 -9.78
C ASP A 5 1.10 38.07 -8.72
N ILE A 6 1.59 36.84 -8.52
CA ILE A 6 1.08 35.93 -7.48
C ILE A 6 1.33 36.48 -6.08
N TYR A 7 2.49 37.09 -5.81
CA TYR A 7 2.81 37.64 -4.49
C TYR A 7 1.85 38.77 -4.09
N GLN A 8 1.58 39.70 -5.02
CA GLN A 8 0.63 40.78 -4.77
C GLN A 8 -0.81 40.28 -4.69
N GLN A 9 -1.20 39.30 -5.52
CA GLN A 9 -2.54 38.71 -5.47
C GLN A 9 -2.80 37.97 -4.14
N VAL A 10 -1.83 37.21 -3.63
CA VAL A 10 -1.98 36.53 -2.31
C VAL A 10 -2.21 37.54 -1.19
N THR A 11 -1.42 38.61 -1.14
CA THR A 11 -1.55 39.61 -0.06
C THR A 11 -2.84 40.43 -0.16
N ALA A 12 -3.29 40.74 -1.39
CA ALA A 12 -4.53 41.47 -1.62
C ALA A 12 -5.77 40.61 -1.31
N ASP A 13 -5.78 39.35 -1.77
CA ASP A 13 -6.89 38.43 -1.55
C ASP A 13 -7.00 38.01 -0.08
N PHE A 14 -5.88 37.79 0.61
CA PHE A 14 -5.91 37.44 2.04
C PHE A 14 -6.49 38.56 2.91
N LYS A 15 -6.28 39.84 2.56
CA LYS A 15 -6.92 40.98 3.25
C LYS A 15 -8.45 40.97 3.13
N ILE A 16 -8.99 40.25 2.16
CA ILE A 16 -10.43 40.11 1.92
C ILE A 16 -10.95 38.81 2.56
N THR A 17 -10.24 37.70 2.38
CA THR A 17 -10.72 36.37 2.80
C THR A 17 -10.39 36.04 4.25
N GLY A 18 -9.32 36.60 4.81
CA GLY A 18 -8.76 36.23 6.12
C GLY A 18 -8.27 34.78 6.21
N SER A 19 -8.31 34.02 5.12
CA SER A 19 -8.05 32.57 5.10
C SER A 19 -6.97 32.22 4.10
N VAL A 20 -5.87 31.64 4.59
CA VAL A 20 -4.72 31.22 3.77
C VAL A 20 -5.14 30.21 2.71
N LYS A 21 -6.07 29.31 3.06
CA LYS A 21 -6.58 28.27 2.16
C LYS A 21 -7.45 28.85 1.06
N LYS A 22 -8.38 29.75 1.40
CA LYS A 22 -9.25 30.42 0.42
C LYS A 22 -8.43 31.30 -0.53
N THR A 23 -7.40 31.97 0.00
CA THR A 23 -6.45 32.74 -0.81
C THR A 23 -5.60 31.87 -1.73
N ALA A 24 -5.12 30.72 -1.27
CA ALA A 24 -4.41 29.79 -2.13
C ALA A 24 -5.29 29.31 -3.30
N GLN A 25 -6.55 29.00 -3.03
CA GLN A 25 -7.53 28.58 -4.04
C GLN A 25 -7.89 29.71 -5.02
N ASN A 26 -8.22 30.90 -4.53
CA ASN A 26 -8.60 32.05 -5.36
C ASN A 26 -7.46 32.51 -6.28
N VAL A 27 -6.23 32.49 -5.78
CA VAL A 27 -5.04 32.93 -6.52
C VAL A 27 -4.45 31.80 -7.38
N GLY A 28 -4.89 30.55 -7.18
CA GLY A 28 -4.38 29.39 -7.93
C GLY A 28 -2.93 29.03 -7.55
N THR A 29 -2.58 29.16 -6.27
CA THR A 29 -1.25 28.82 -5.74
C THR A 29 -1.32 27.73 -4.68
N THR A 30 -0.18 27.17 -4.25
CA THR A 30 -0.18 26.14 -3.20
C THR A 30 -0.42 26.76 -1.82
N LEU A 31 -1.05 26.01 -0.92
CA LEU A 31 -1.31 26.44 0.45
C LEU A 31 -0.01 26.90 1.14
N VAL A 32 1.04 26.09 1.05
CA VAL A 32 2.36 26.39 1.62
C VAL A 32 2.96 27.68 1.03
N ARG A 33 2.80 27.93 -0.27
CA ARG A 33 3.32 29.15 -0.90
C ARG A 33 2.54 30.39 -0.45
N ALA A 34 1.21 30.32 -0.40
CA ALA A 34 0.39 31.41 0.14
C ALA A 34 0.74 31.68 1.61
N GLN A 35 0.83 30.63 2.42
CA GLN A 35 1.19 30.70 3.84
C GLN A 35 2.54 31.41 4.05
N ARG A 36 3.59 31.00 3.34
CA ARG A 36 4.93 31.61 3.46
C ARG A 36 4.97 33.07 3.03
N ILE A 37 4.22 33.45 1.99
CA ILE A 37 4.11 34.86 1.55
C ILE A 37 3.46 35.71 2.64
N LEU A 38 2.40 35.20 3.26
CA LEU A 38 1.70 35.90 4.34
C LEU A 38 2.53 35.99 5.63
N ILE A 39 3.35 34.97 5.92
CA ILE A 39 4.36 35.03 6.99
C ILE A 39 5.39 36.12 6.71
N THR A 40 5.90 36.23 5.47
CA THR A 40 6.88 37.28 5.10
C THR A 40 6.33 38.68 5.29
N GLU A 41 5.06 38.91 4.94
CA GLU A 41 4.40 40.22 5.09
C GLU A 41 3.86 40.45 6.51
N GLY A 42 4.01 39.50 7.43
CA GLY A 42 3.49 39.58 8.80
C GLY A 42 1.96 39.59 8.87
N LEU A 43 1.27 39.12 7.81
CA LEU A 43 -0.18 39.08 7.72
C LEU A 43 -0.78 37.81 8.35
N TRP A 44 0.02 36.76 8.51
CA TRP A 44 -0.40 35.50 9.09
C TRP A 44 0.66 34.92 10.01
N SER A 45 0.21 34.37 11.14
CA SER A 45 1.04 33.66 12.10
C SER A 45 0.23 32.57 12.81
N SER A 46 0.94 31.61 13.38
CA SER A 46 0.46 30.54 14.24
C SER A 46 1.50 30.30 15.34
N PRO A 47 1.15 29.63 16.45
CA PRO A 47 2.12 29.30 17.50
C PRO A 47 3.35 28.56 16.98
N THR A 48 3.17 27.69 15.97
CA THR A 48 4.25 26.95 15.32
C THR A 48 5.10 27.87 14.43
N SER A 49 4.48 28.75 13.65
CA SER A 49 5.23 29.68 12.79
C SER A 49 6.03 30.71 13.58
N GLU A 50 5.52 31.16 14.73
CA GLU A 50 6.22 32.08 15.63
C GLU A 50 7.47 31.44 16.23
N LYS A 51 7.35 30.18 16.69
CA LYS A 51 8.50 29.39 17.18
C LYS A 51 9.53 29.15 16.09
N VAL A 52 9.10 28.76 14.88
CA VAL A 52 9.99 28.58 13.72
C VAL A 52 10.69 29.90 13.38
N ALA A 53 9.97 31.03 13.37
CA ALA A 53 10.53 32.34 13.07
C ALA A 53 11.56 32.81 14.11
N ASP A 54 11.29 32.65 15.41
CA ASP A 54 12.21 33.02 16.49
C ASP A 54 13.52 32.22 16.42
N LEU A 55 13.44 30.89 16.21
CA LEU A 55 14.61 30.04 16.09
C LEU A 55 15.42 30.35 14.81
N TYR A 56 14.73 30.64 13.71
CA TYR A 56 15.37 31.03 12.45
C TYR A 56 16.09 32.39 12.55
N VAL A 57 15.49 33.38 13.23
CA VAL A 57 16.12 34.69 13.49
C VAL A 57 17.37 34.57 14.37
N ARG A 58 17.41 33.58 15.26
CA ARG A 58 18.61 33.25 16.07
C ARG A 58 19.72 32.55 15.26
N GLY A 59 19.52 32.37 13.95
CA GLY A 59 20.52 31.82 13.04
C GLY A 59 20.55 30.30 12.98
N LYS A 60 19.55 29.60 13.54
CA LYS A 60 19.44 28.14 13.43
C LYS A 60 19.05 27.71 12.01
N THR A 61 19.61 26.60 11.58
CA THR A 61 19.31 25.96 10.30
C THR A 61 17.94 25.26 10.33
N VAL A 62 17.38 24.96 9.16
CA VAL A 62 16.10 24.21 9.03
C VAL A 62 16.14 22.90 9.81
N SER A 63 17.26 22.19 9.75
CA SER A 63 17.47 20.91 10.42
C SER A 63 17.49 21.06 11.95
N GLU A 64 18.21 22.08 12.46
CA GLU A 64 18.26 22.38 13.90
C GLU A 64 16.90 22.86 14.45
N ILE A 65 16.13 23.60 13.66
CA ILE A 65 14.77 24.03 14.04
C ILE A 65 13.81 22.84 14.04
N ALA A 66 13.95 21.92 13.07
CA ALA A 66 13.14 20.70 12.98
C ALA A 66 13.36 19.81 14.21
N GLU A 67 14.63 19.66 14.59
CA GLU A 67 15.04 18.92 15.78
C GLU A 67 14.54 19.58 17.08
N GLU A 68 14.70 20.88 17.23
CA GLU A 68 14.30 21.60 18.46
C GLU A 68 12.78 21.70 18.64
N LEU A 69 12.03 21.79 17.54
CA LEU A 69 10.58 21.83 17.56
C LEU A 69 9.93 20.45 17.45
N LEU A 70 10.72 19.39 17.28
CA LEU A 70 10.26 18.00 17.07
C LEU A 70 9.26 17.89 15.92
N VAL A 71 9.55 18.56 14.79
CA VAL A 71 8.73 18.52 13.57
C VAL A 71 9.61 18.17 12.37
N SER A 72 9.01 17.71 11.27
CA SER A 72 9.81 17.42 10.06
C SER A 72 10.47 18.66 9.47
N GLU A 73 11.62 18.52 8.80
CA GLU A 73 12.25 19.63 8.07
C GLU A 73 11.32 20.26 7.02
N LYS A 74 10.44 19.45 6.42
CA LYS A 74 9.41 19.93 5.49
C LYS A 74 8.39 20.83 6.21
N THR A 75 8.00 20.48 7.42
CA THR A 75 7.13 21.30 8.28
C THR A 75 7.79 22.63 8.59
N VAL A 76 9.07 22.63 9.00
CA VAL A 76 9.83 23.87 9.22
C VAL A 76 9.87 24.73 7.95
N GLN A 77 10.17 24.14 6.80
CA GLN A 77 10.21 24.85 5.51
C GLN A 77 8.88 25.51 5.15
N ALA A 78 7.74 24.92 5.54
CA ALA A 78 6.42 25.47 5.31
C ALA A 78 6.12 26.73 6.14
N TYR A 79 6.81 26.90 7.27
CA TYR A 79 6.65 28.03 8.20
C TYR A 79 7.75 29.09 8.11
N LEU A 80 8.76 28.88 7.26
CA LEU A 80 9.81 29.88 7.04
C LEU A 80 9.36 31.02 6.13
N PRO A 81 9.87 32.26 6.34
CA PRO A 81 9.63 33.36 5.42
C PRO A 81 9.89 32.96 3.97
N TYR A 82 9.03 33.44 3.08
CA TYR A 82 9.19 33.28 1.64
C TYR A 82 10.50 33.92 1.16
N SER A 83 11.42 33.10 0.68
CA SER A 83 12.70 33.53 0.10
C SER A 83 12.56 33.69 -1.42
N ARG A 84 12.80 34.90 -1.93
CA ARG A 84 12.92 35.16 -3.38
C ARG A 84 14.23 34.62 -3.92
N THR A 85 14.32 33.32 -4.13
CA THR A 85 15.39 32.72 -4.93
C THR A 85 14.89 32.53 -6.36
N GLU A 86 15.75 32.76 -7.37
CA GLU A 86 15.47 32.48 -8.79
C GLU A 86 14.97 31.04 -9.05
N LYS A 87 15.14 30.12 -8.08
CA LYS A 87 14.80 28.70 -8.12
C LYS A 87 13.57 28.29 -7.28
N GLY A 88 12.59 29.18 -7.09
CA GLY A 88 11.43 28.95 -6.21
C GLY A 88 10.61 27.68 -6.50
N TYR A 89 9.92 27.15 -5.48
CA TYR A 89 8.93 26.08 -5.60
C TYR A 89 7.84 26.45 -6.62
N GLY A 90 7.75 25.67 -7.70
CA GLY A 90 6.83 25.90 -8.81
C GLY A 90 7.41 26.70 -9.98
N GLY A 91 8.74 26.87 -10.06
CA GLY A 91 9.41 27.17 -11.33
C GLY A 91 9.19 26.06 -12.37
N GLU A 92 9.58 26.31 -13.63
CA GLU A 92 9.39 25.37 -14.74
C GLU A 92 9.99 23.96 -14.48
N GLU A 93 10.90 23.84 -13.50
CA GLU A 93 11.41 22.58 -12.95
C GLU A 93 10.66 22.15 -11.66
N ARG A 94 9.47 21.55 -11.80
CA ARG A 94 8.81 20.80 -10.71
C ARG A 94 9.61 19.52 -10.39
N THR A 95 9.68 19.09 -9.13
CA THR A 95 10.16 17.74 -8.80
C THR A 95 9.30 16.70 -9.51
N LEU A 96 9.91 15.63 -9.98
CA LEU A 96 9.25 14.64 -10.84
C LEU A 96 8.07 13.96 -10.12
N ASP A 97 8.19 13.66 -8.83
CA ASP A 97 7.10 13.09 -8.04
C ASP A 97 5.91 14.04 -7.89
N ALA A 98 6.16 15.36 -7.80
CA ALA A 98 5.11 16.36 -7.80
C ALA A 98 4.41 16.49 -9.17
N ARG A 99 5.13 16.24 -10.28
CA ARG A 99 4.52 16.12 -11.62
C ARG A 99 3.66 14.85 -11.70
N LYS A 100 4.17 13.68 -11.26
CA LYS A 100 3.47 12.38 -11.25
C LYS A 100 2.18 12.42 -10.43
N SER A 101 2.24 12.93 -9.20
CA SER A 101 1.05 13.12 -8.35
C SER A 101 0.10 14.17 -8.96
N GLY A 102 0.62 15.20 -9.63
CA GLY A 102 -0.20 16.17 -10.37
C GLY A 102 -0.96 15.57 -11.56
N ASP A 103 -0.33 14.70 -12.34
CA ASP A 103 -0.95 14.02 -13.48
C ASP A 103 -1.95 12.95 -13.02
N TYR A 104 -1.64 12.22 -11.93
CA TYR A 104 -2.58 11.34 -11.24
C TYR A 104 -3.82 12.13 -10.75
N ARG A 105 -3.60 13.24 -10.02
CA ARG A 105 -4.69 14.11 -9.55
C ARG A 105 -5.51 14.68 -10.69
N LYS A 106 -4.91 15.04 -11.84
CA LYS A 106 -5.65 15.47 -13.04
C LYS A 106 -6.55 14.37 -13.58
N ARG A 107 -6.08 13.12 -13.66
CA ARG A 107 -6.90 11.98 -14.08
C ARG A 107 -8.10 11.79 -13.14
N MET A 108 -7.87 11.87 -11.83
CA MET A 108 -8.94 11.76 -10.83
C MET A 108 -9.89 12.96 -10.80
N GLN A 109 -9.38 14.17 -11.02
CA GLN A 109 -10.18 15.41 -10.99
C GLN A 109 -11.13 15.49 -12.19
N ILE A 110 -10.68 15.07 -13.38
CA ILE A 110 -11.54 14.94 -14.58
C ILE A 110 -12.66 13.91 -14.34
N ALA A 111 -12.37 12.82 -13.62
CA ALA A 111 -13.35 11.80 -13.24
C ALA A 111 -14.31 12.23 -12.09
N ALA A 112 -13.92 13.21 -11.29
CA ALA A 112 -14.73 13.76 -10.20
C ALA A 112 -15.65 14.92 -10.66
N ASP A 113 -15.17 15.78 -11.56
CA ASP A 113 -15.88 16.98 -12.02
C ASP A 113 -17.06 16.69 -12.96
N SER A 114 -17.19 15.45 -13.45
CA SER A 114 -18.23 15.03 -14.41
C SER A 114 -19.46 14.37 -13.76
N GLN A 115 -19.51 14.30 -12.43
CA GLN A 115 -20.54 13.53 -11.70
C GLN A 115 -21.94 14.18 -11.70
N VAL A 116 -22.94 13.41 -12.15
CA VAL A 116 -24.38 13.75 -12.07
C VAL A 116 -25.01 13.17 -10.79
N SER A 117 -26.12 13.79 -10.35
CA SER A 117 -26.85 13.55 -9.11
C SER A 117 -27.24 12.09 -8.82
N LYS A 118 -27.36 11.77 -7.51
CA LYS A 118 -27.80 10.46 -6.96
C LYS A 118 -29.13 9.96 -7.53
N ASP A 119 -29.97 10.84 -8.05
CA ASP A 119 -31.28 10.49 -8.63
C ASP A 119 -31.15 9.88 -10.04
N ASP A 120 -30.12 10.26 -10.80
CA ASP A 120 -29.86 9.71 -12.14
C ASP A 120 -29.26 8.30 -12.06
N MET A 121 -28.38 8.05 -11.09
CA MET A 121 -27.84 6.71 -10.81
C MET A 121 -28.91 5.68 -10.38
N LYS A 122 -30.02 6.13 -9.78
CA LYS A 122 -31.12 5.23 -9.42
C LYS A 122 -31.88 4.80 -10.67
N LYS A 123 -32.07 5.72 -11.61
CA LYS A 123 -32.78 5.51 -12.87
C LYS A 123 -32.01 4.58 -13.81
N GLU A 124 -30.70 4.79 -13.94
CA GLU A 124 -29.81 3.91 -14.73
C GLU A 124 -29.70 2.50 -14.14
N ARG A 125 -29.70 2.38 -12.80
CA ARG A 125 -29.68 1.08 -12.11
C ARG A 125 -30.94 0.26 -12.34
N GLU A 126 -32.09 0.93 -12.42
CA GLU A 126 -33.37 0.28 -12.73
C GLU A 126 -33.42 -0.16 -14.21
N GLU A 127 -32.93 0.66 -15.14
CA GLU A 127 -32.82 0.31 -16.57
C GLU A 127 -31.82 -0.81 -16.86
N MET A 128 -30.70 -0.88 -16.12
CA MET A 128 -29.68 -1.92 -16.29
C MET A 128 -30.15 -3.30 -15.77
N ILE A 129 -30.95 -3.32 -14.70
CA ILE A 129 -31.54 -4.56 -14.15
C ILE A 129 -32.58 -5.14 -15.11
N GLU A 130 -33.28 -4.29 -15.86
CA GLU A 130 -34.26 -4.70 -16.86
C GLU A 130 -33.57 -5.30 -18.10
N LYS A 131 -32.48 -4.69 -18.59
CA LYS A 131 -31.66 -5.23 -19.69
C LYS A 131 -31.00 -6.58 -19.37
N ILE A 132 -30.58 -6.81 -18.12
CA ILE A 132 -29.98 -8.10 -17.70
C ILE A 132 -31.02 -9.22 -17.64
N ARG A 133 -32.31 -8.89 -17.46
CA ARG A 133 -33.41 -9.86 -17.52
C ARG A 133 -33.66 -10.35 -18.94
N ASP A 134 -33.55 -9.46 -19.93
CA ASP A 134 -33.76 -9.80 -21.34
C ASP A 134 -32.59 -10.60 -21.96
N VAL A 135 -31.36 -10.38 -21.48
CA VAL A 135 -30.17 -11.15 -21.92
C VAL A 135 -30.19 -12.60 -21.42
N LYS A 136 -30.81 -12.88 -20.26
CA LYS A 136 -30.93 -14.25 -19.74
C LYS A 136 -31.93 -15.14 -20.49
N SER A 137 -32.68 -14.60 -21.45
CA SER A 137 -33.58 -15.36 -22.34
C SER A 137 -32.97 -15.74 -23.69
N ILE A 138 -31.73 -15.34 -23.99
CA ILE A 138 -31.06 -15.67 -25.25
C ILE A 138 -29.59 -16.02 -24.95
N GLU A 139 -29.36 -17.28 -24.60
CA GLU A 139 -28.13 -18.07 -24.83
C GLU A 139 -28.19 -19.33 -23.96
N CYS A 140 -29.04 -20.25 -24.39
CA CYS A 140 -29.02 -21.64 -23.96
C CYS A 140 -29.05 -22.49 -25.22
N GLU A 141 -27.93 -22.53 -25.95
CA GLU A 141 -27.51 -23.63 -26.83
C GLU A 141 -26.16 -23.25 -27.47
N GLU A 142 -25.07 -23.79 -26.89
CA GLU A 142 -23.82 -24.21 -27.54
C GLU A 142 -22.62 -24.04 -26.59
N GLN A 143 -22.42 -25.04 -25.72
CA GLN A 143 -21.10 -25.44 -25.22
C GLN A 143 -21.20 -26.84 -24.57
N LYS A 144 -21.36 -27.85 -25.42
CA LYS A 144 -21.13 -29.26 -25.09
C LYS A 144 -20.36 -29.91 -26.24
N ALA A 145 -19.05 -30.05 -26.04
CA ALA A 145 -18.03 -30.87 -26.72
C ALA A 145 -16.77 -29.99 -26.81
N THR A 146 -15.72 -30.17 -26.02
CA THR A 146 -14.93 -31.38 -25.82
C THR A 146 -14.13 -31.28 -24.51
N ARG A 147 -14.31 -32.24 -23.60
CA ARG A 147 -13.35 -32.58 -22.54
C ARG A 147 -13.31 -34.10 -22.45
N LYS A 148 -12.26 -34.71 -23.01
CA LYS A 148 -11.67 -35.98 -22.56
C LYS A 148 -10.44 -36.31 -23.42
N ALA A 149 -9.46 -36.96 -22.77
CA ALA A 149 -8.17 -37.45 -23.28
C ALA A 149 -7.08 -36.35 -23.37
N ASP A 150 -5.93 -36.38 -22.70
CA ASP A 150 -5.20 -37.49 -22.08
C ASP A 150 -4.31 -37.02 -20.90
N ASP A 151 -4.53 -37.66 -19.75
CA ASP A 151 -3.51 -37.97 -18.74
C ASP A 151 -2.78 -39.24 -19.22
N GLU A 152 -1.48 -39.34 -18.92
CA GLU A 152 -0.57 -40.51 -19.05
C GLU A 152 0.63 -40.34 -20.01
N ARG A 153 1.69 -39.68 -19.50
CA ARG A 153 3.10 -40.15 -19.57
C ARG A 153 4.03 -39.04 -19.08
N ILE A 154 4.68 -39.27 -17.93
CA ILE A 154 6.14 -39.30 -17.76
C ILE A 154 6.38 -39.64 -16.27
N VAL A 155 6.45 -40.94 -16.01
CA VAL A 155 7.15 -41.51 -14.86
C VAL A 155 8.44 -42.10 -15.43
N GLY A 156 9.59 -41.70 -14.88
CA GLY A 156 10.84 -42.43 -15.03
C GLY A 156 11.93 -41.73 -15.85
N ARG A 157 12.59 -40.74 -15.24
CA ARG A 157 14.06 -40.74 -15.20
C ARG A 157 14.52 -40.39 -13.79
N THR A 158 15.26 -41.35 -13.25
CA THR A 158 15.48 -41.64 -11.84
C THR A 158 16.67 -40.87 -11.28
N LEU A 159 16.51 -40.38 -10.04
CA LEU A 159 17.51 -40.10 -9.01
C LEU A 159 18.92 -39.71 -9.45
N LYS A 160 19.21 -38.40 -9.40
CA LYS A 160 20.41 -37.76 -8.84
C LYS A 160 20.01 -36.29 -8.56
N GLU A 161 20.03 -35.69 -7.38
CA GLU A 161 20.34 -36.02 -6.00
C GLU A 161 19.44 -35.07 -5.17
N ASN A 162 18.93 -35.54 -4.03
CA ASN A 162 18.02 -34.82 -3.14
C ASN A 162 18.56 -33.44 -2.71
N ILE A 163 18.09 -32.38 -3.35
CA ILE A 163 18.07 -31.01 -2.82
C ILE A 163 16.62 -30.57 -2.94
N SER A 164 15.99 -30.27 -1.80
CA SER A 164 14.56 -30.01 -1.73
C SER A 164 14.16 -28.85 -2.67
N LEU A 165 12.95 -28.89 -3.21
CA LEU A 165 12.37 -27.80 -3.99
C LEU A 165 12.06 -26.67 -3.01
N PHE A 166 13.09 -25.92 -2.61
CA PHE A 166 12.99 -24.80 -1.68
C PHE A 166 11.90 -23.85 -2.15
N THR A 167 10.73 -23.97 -1.54
CA THR A 167 9.50 -23.24 -1.87
C THR A 167 8.91 -22.71 -0.58
N ALA A 168 8.12 -21.65 -0.67
CA ALA A 168 7.32 -21.19 0.46
C ALA A 168 6.50 -22.35 1.06
N GLU A 169 5.99 -23.25 0.21
CA GLU A 169 5.29 -24.48 0.60
C GLU A 169 6.08 -25.34 1.61
N GLU A 170 7.40 -25.51 1.44
CA GLU A 170 8.22 -26.27 2.40
C GLU A 170 8.26 -25.63 3.79
N LEU A 171 8.24 -24.29 3.88
CA LEU A 171 8.18 -23.61 5.17
C LEU A 171 6.87 -23.94 5.87
N TYR A 172 5.74 -23.75 5.18
CA TYR A 172 4.42 -23.92 5.79
C TYR A 172 4.08 -25.39 6.08
N THR A 173 4.40 -26.32 5.18
CA THR A 173 4.11 -27.76 5.35
C THR A 173 4.92 -28.42 6.48
N LYS A 174 6.07 -27.84 6.88
CA LYS A 174 6.79 -28.28 8.09
C LYS A 174 6.04 -27.97 9.38
N HIS A 175 5.19 -26.95 9.38
CA HIS A 175 4.47 -26.48 10.57
C HIS A 175 2.98 -26.85 10.55
N MET A 176 2.38 -26.93 9.35
CA MET A 176 0.94 -27.08 9.15
C MET A 176 0.62 -28.36 8.39
N GLN A 177 -0.48 -29.03 8.76
CA GLN A 177 -0.96 -30.25 8.08
C GLN A 177 -1.39 -30.00 6.63
N LYS A 178 -1.82 -28.78 6.33
CA LYS A 178 -2.25 -28.32 5.01
C LYS A 178 -1.67 -26.93 4.81
N GLN A 179 -1.37 -26.60 3.55
CA GLN A 179 -0.97 -25.25 3.21
C GLN A 179 -2.01 -24.22 3.67
N PRO A 180 -1.57 -23.06 4.15
CA PRO A 180 -2.47 -22.00 4.57
C PRO A 180 -3.24 -21.44 3.36
N GLU A 181 -4.54 -21.27 3.55
CA GLU A 181 -5.45 -20.69 2.57
C GLU A 181 -5.76 -19.22 2.88
N VAL A 182 -5.57 -18.82 4.14
CA VAL A 182 -5.90 -17.49 4.67
C VAL A 182 -4.79 -17.03 5.61
N LEU A 183 -4.42 -15.75 5.51
CA LEU A 183 -3.40 -15.12 6.35
C LEU A 183 -4.06 -14.08 7.27
N LYS A 184 -3.62 -14.02 8.52
CA LYS A 184 -4.00 -12.97 9.47
C LYS A 184 -2.94 -11.87 9.45
N LEU A 185 -3.31 -10.71 8.92
CA LEU A 185 -2.42 -9.56 8.89
C LEU A 185 -2.78 -8.58 10.00
N LYS A 186 -1.75 -7.99 10.60
CA LYS A 186 -1.86 -6.77 11.40
C LYS A 186 -1.16 -5.66 10.64
N MET A 187 -1.89 -4.58 10.38
CA MET A 187 -1.40 -3.38 9.70
C MET A 187 -1.43 -2.23 10.71
N SER A 188 -0.27 -1.65 11.01
CA SER A 188 -0.11 -0.60 12.01
C SER A 188 0.50 0.63 11.35
N LEU A 189 -0.17 1.77 11.44
CA LEU A 189 0.42 3.04 11.00
C LEU A 189 1.66 3.32 11.86
N ASP A 190 2.70 3.88 11.24
CA ASP A 190 3.85 4.38 11.98
C ASP A 190 3.45 5.60 12.82
N MET A 191 3.86 5.55 14.09
CA MET A 191 3.53 6.54 15.12
C MET A 191 4.80 7.06 15.81
N GLU A 192 6.00 6.80 15.25
CA GLU A 192 7.30 7.11 15.88
C GLU A 192 7.41 8.56 16.37
N TYR A 193 6.88 9.53 15.61
CA TYR A 193 6.99 10.96 15.90
C TYR A 193 5.78 11.55 16.64
N VAL A 194 4.82 10.72 17.07
CA VAL A 194 3.62 11.20 17.75
C VAL A 194 3.88 11.26 19.25
N ASP A 195 3.92 12.47 19.80
CA ASP A 195 4.12 12.67 21.23
C ASP A 195 2.86 12.33 22.06
N GLU A 196 3.00 12.30 23.40
CA GLU A 196 1.88 11.94 24.27
C GLU A 196 0.72 12.92 24.19
N SER A 197 0.99 14.21 23.94
CA SER A 197 -0.06 15.24 23.83
C SER A 197 -0.88 15.08 22.53
N ASP A 198 -0.21 14.72 21.44
CA ASP A 198 -0.82 14.35 20.17
C ASP A 198 -1.60 13.02 20.32
N MET A 199 -1.04 12.04 21.04
CA MET A 199 -1.73 10.79 21.37
C MET A 199 -3.00 11.02 22.19
N GLU A 200 -3.02 11.96 23.13
CA GLU A 200 -4.24 12.34 23.86
C GLU A 200 -5.34 12.86 22.92
N VAL A 201 -4.99 13.65 21.91
CA VAL A 201 -5.93 14.13 20.88
C VAL A 201 -6.48 12.94 20.07
N LEU A 202 -5.61 12.02 19.66
CA LEU A 202 -6.01 10.81 18.93
C LEU A 202 -6.91 9.89 19.76
N ARG A 203 -6.63 9.71 21.05
CA ARG A 203 -7.51 8.93 21.94
C ARG A 203 -8.86 9.61 22.10
N LYS A 204 -8.88 10.92 22.30
CA LYS A 204 -10.09 11.70 22.57
C LYS A 204 -11.00 11.84 21.33
N TYR A 205 -10.43 12.13 20.17
CA TYR A 205 -11.18 12.48 18.96
C TYR A 205 -10.99 11.49 17.80
N GLY A 206 -9.81 10.89 17.70
CA GLY A 206 -9.48 9.87 16.70
C GLY A 206 -9.96 8.46 17.04
N LYS A 207 -10.51 8.24 18.26
CA LYS A 207 -10.92 6.92 18.79
C LYS A 207 -9.80 5.88 18.73
N VAL A 208 -8.59 6.33 19.04
CA VAL A 208 -7.41 5.48 19.14
C VAL A 208 -7.33 4.92 20.56
N GLU A 209 -7.04 3.63 20.70
CA GLU A 209 -6.71 3.00 21.98
C GLU A 209 -5.19 2.86 22.12
N ASN A 210 -4.56 2.14 21.18
CA ASN A 210 -3.13 1.84 21.23
C ASN A 210 -2.37 2.47 20.05
N GLY A 211 -3.02 2.60 18.89
CA GLY A 211 -2.46 3.17 17.68
C GLY A 211 -3.45 3.05 16.53
N ILE A 212 -3.14 3.59 15.35
CA ILE A 212 -4.04 3.45 14.20
C ILE A 212 -3.75 2.11 13.51
N MET A 213 -4.60 1.12 13.78
CA MET A 213 -4.36 -0.28 13.38
C MET A 213 -5.56 -0.94 12.70
N ARG A 214 -5.28 -1.90 11.83
CA ARG A 214 -6.27 -2.74 11.15
C ARG A 214 -5.80 -4.20 11.22
N GLU A 215 -6.63 -5.07 11.78
CA GLU A 215 -6.43 -6.52 11.63
C GLU A 215 -7.38 -7.07 10.58
N ILE A 216 -6.84 -7.82 9.63
CA ILE A 216 -7.61 -8.34 8.49
C ILE A 216 -7.22 -9.79 8.20
N LEU A 217 -8.16 -10.54 7.64
CA LEU A 217 -7.90 -11.83 7.02
C LEU A 217 -7.83 -11.64 5.52
N VAL A 218 -6.81 -12.19 4.86
CA VAL A 218 -6.65 -12.14 3.40
C VAL A 218 -6.45 -13.54 2.83
N PRO A 219 -6.84 -13.82 1.58
CA PRO A 219 -6.42 -15.07 0.93
C PRO A 219 -4.90 -15.17 0.85
N ALA A 220 -4.34 -16.36 1.04
CA ALA A 220 -2.89 -16.57 0.99
C ALA A 220 -2.25 -16.21 -0.36
N ASP A 221 -3.01 -16.35 -1.44
CA ASP A 221 -2.62 -16.03 -2.82
C ASP A 221 -2.78 -14.54 -3.18
N ILE A 222 -3.14 -13.66 -2.23
CA ILE A 222 -3.25 -12.22 -2.51
C ILE A 222 -1.89 -11.64 -2.92
N THR A 223 -1.84 -10.98 -4.07
CA THR A 223 -0.65 -10.26 -4.52
C THR A 223 -0.52 -8.95 -3.77
N LEU A 224 0.70 -8.42 -3.66
CA LEU A 224 0.93 -7.08 -3.09
C LEU A 224 0.13 -5.99 -3.83
N HIS A 225 -0.03 -6.12 -5.15
CA HIS A 225 -0.88 -5.26 -5.96
C HIS A 225 -2.33 -5.23 -5.45
N ALA A 226 -2.95 -6.40 -5.25
CA ALA A 226 -4.30 -6.49 -4.72
C ALA A 226 -4.38 -6.04 -3.26
N LEU A 227 -3.31 -6.27 -2.49
CA LEU A 227 -3.21 -5.84 -1.10
C LEU A 227 -3.20 -4.31 -0.97
N ASN A 228 -2.54 -3.58 -1.88
CA ASN A 228 -2.57 -2.11 -1.93
C ASN A 228 -4.01 -1.57 -1.83
N TYR A 229 -4.91 -2.04 -2.70
CA TYR A 229 -6.31 -1.61 -2.70
C TYR A 229 -7.07 -2.00 -1.42
N ALA A 230 -6.69 -3.10 -0.77
CA ALA A 230 -7.24 -3.47 0.53
C ALA A 230 -6.75 -2.51 1.63
N ILE A 231 -5.48 -2.10 1.61
CA ILE A 231 -4.89 -1.14 2.54
C ILE A 231 -5.57 0.23 2.37
N LEU A 232 -5.64 0.75 1.14
CA LEU A 232 -6.30 2.01 0.82
C LEU A 232 -7.73 2.03 1.37
N ARG A 233 -8.50 0.97 1.11
CA ARG A 233 -9.86 0.85 1.65
C ARG A 233 -9.90 0.78 3.18
N ALA A 234 -8.96 0.08 3.80
CA ALA A 234 -8.94 -0.14 5.24
C ALA A 234 -8.59 1.15 6.02
N PHE A 235 -7.69 1.98 5.49
CA PHE A 235 -7.30 3.24 6.11
C PHE A 235 -8.17 4.42 5.67
N GLY A 236 -8.83 4.33 4.52
CA GLY A 236 -9.77 5.35 4.03
C GLY A 236 -9.22 6.24 2.91
N TRP A 237 -8.05 5.92 2.38
CA TRP A 237 -7.41 6.63 1.28
C TRP A 237 -8.11 6.39 -0.06
N GLN A 238 -7.98 7.33 -0.98
CA GLN A 238 -8.69 7.38 -2.26
C GLN A 238 -7.84 6.95 -3.47
N ASN A 239 -6.66 6.35 -3.23
CA ASN A 239 -5.66 6.01 -4.25
C ASN A 239 -4.99 7.25 -4.90
N SER A 240 -5.08 8.45 -4.34
CA SER A 240 -4.64 9.71 -4.99
C SER A 240 -3.13 9.90 -5.15
N HIS A 241 -2.32 9.00 -4.60
CA HIS A 241 -0.87 9.13 -4.52
C HIS A 241 -0.14 7.84 -4.88
N LEU A 242 1.16 7.99 -5.13
CA LEU A 242 2.07 6.88 -5.31
C LEU A 242 2.19 6.07 -4.01
N HIS A 243 2.48 4.78 -4.18
CA HIS A 243 2.75 3.86 -3.08
C HIS A 243 3.90 2.92 -3.42
N ARG A 244 4.43 2.25 -2.40
CA ARG A 244 5.39 1.16 -2.56
C ARG A 244 5.35 0.19 -1.39
N PHE A 245 5.80 -1.03 -1.66
CA PHE A 245 6.11 -2.02 -0.64
C PHE A 245 7.63 -2.20 -0.55
N CYS A 246 8.16 -2.24 0.67
CA CYS A 246 9.57 -2.44 0.94
C CYS A 246 9.76 -3.49 2.03
N PHE A 247 10.88 -4.22 1.98
CA PHE A 247 11.38 -4.90 3.16
C PHE A 247 11.93 -3.89 4.17
N PRO A 248 12.01 -4.24 5.47
CA PRO A 248 12.81 -3.48 6.42
C PRO A 248 14.24 -3.32 5.93
N LYS A 249 14.84 -2.15 6.17
CA LYS A 249 16.21 -1.82 5.72
C LYS A 249 17.21 -2.94 6.01
N LYS A 250 17.17 -3.53 7.21
CA LYS A 250 18.06 -4.63 7.62
C LYS A 250 17.91 -5.88 6.74
N VAL A 251 16.69 -6.22 6.33
CA VAL A 251 16.42 -7.36 5.44
C VAL A 251 16.90 -7.06 4.03
N PHE A 252 16.57 -5.88 3.49
CA PHE A 252 17.06 -5.44 2.18
C PHE A 252 18.59 -5.49 2.10
N GLN A 253 19.25 -4.97 3.12
CA GLN A 253 20.71 -4.96 3.24
C GLN A 253 21.29 -6.36 3.34
N LYS A 254 20.70 -7.25 4.16
CA LYS A 254 21.10 -8.66 4.23
C LYS A 254 21.05 -9.33 2.86
N LEU A 255 19.96 -9.12 2.11
CA LEU A 255 19.75 -9.71 0.78
C LEU A 255 20.77 -9.21 -0.25
N THR A 256 21.14 -7.94 -0.17
CA THR A 256 22.06 -7.28 -1.12
C THR A 256 23.53 -7.36 -0.69
N GLY A 257 23.83 -8.01 0.43
CA GLY A 257 25.19 -8.17 0.97
C GLY A 257 25.75 -6.92 1.66
N GLY A 258 24.87 -6.01 2.07
CA GLY A 258 25.21 -4.85 2.89
C GLY A 258 25.63 -5.25 4.31
N LYS A 259 26.43 -4.40 4.95
CA LYS A 259 26.92 -4.61 6.32
C LYS A 259 26.11 -3.84 7.35
N ASN A 260 25.07 -3.11 6.91
CA ASN A 260 24.34 -2.16 7.71
C ASN A 260 25.29 -1.15 8.36
N LYS A 261 26.23 -0.61 7.58
CA LYS A 261 27.07 0.47 8.09
C LYS A 261 26.17 1.61 8.51
N VAL A 262 26.53 2.16 9.65
CA VAL A 262 25.80 3.26 10.22
C VAL A 262 26.70 4.48 10.13
N ASP A 263 26.17 5.58 9.63
CA ASP A 263 26.89 6.84 9.61
C ASP A 263 26.93 7.49 11.00
N LYS A 264 27.51 8.69 11.09
CA LYS A 264 27.60 9.44 12.36
C LYS A 264 26.25 9.90 12.93
N TYR A 265 25.16 9.72 12.20
CA TYR A 265 23.79 10.12 12.55
C TYR A 265 22.87 8.91 12.80
N ASP A 266 23.45 7.73 13.02
CA ASP A 266 22.73 6.47 13.21
C ASP A 266 21.92 6.01 11.97
N TYR A 267 22.18 6.59 10.79
CA TYR A 267 21.51 6.20 9.55
C TYR A 267 22.18 4.98 8.92
N VAL A 268 21.40 3.94 8.61
CA VAL A 268 21.89 2.77 7.89
C VAL A 268 22.14 3.15 6.42
N GLU A 269 23.41 3.22 6.05
CA GLU A 269 23.85 3.41 4.67
C GLU A 269 23.44 2.20 3.84
N TYR A 270 22.84 2.38 2.66
CA TYR A 270 22.50 1.30 1.72
C TYR A 270 23.77 0.75 1.04
N ASP A 271 24.69 0.22 1.86
CA ASP A 271 26.01 -0.27 1.47
C ASP A 271 26.00 -1.66 0.80
N GLY A 272 24.82 -2.19 0.49
CA GLY A 272 24.64 -3.37 -0.34
C GLY A 272 25.25 -3.20 -1.73
N ASN A 273 25.60 -4.32 -2.36
CA ASN A 273 26.27 -4.31 -3.66
C ASN A 273 25.26 -4.34 -4.82
N TYR A 274 25.45 -3.47 -5.83
CA TYR A 274 24.53 -3.36 -6.95
C TYR A 274 24.40 -4.65 -7.76
N LYS A 275 25.48 -5.42 -7.97
CA LYS A 275 25.41 -6.71 -8.66
C LYS A 275 24.54 -7.72 -7.91
N ASN A 276 24.58 -7.71 -6.57
CA ASN A 276 23.69 -8.57 -5.77
C ASN A 276 22.23 -8.14 -5.93
N TRP A 277 21.95 -6.83 -5.98
CA TRP A 277 20.63 -6.32 -6.29
C TRP A 277 20.16 -6.74 -7.69
N VAL A 278 21.02 -6.62 -8.72
CA VAL A 278 20.71 -7.07 -10.10
C VAL A 278 20.33 -8.55 -10.12
N ASN A 279 20.97 -9.41 -9.31
CA ASN A 279 20.62 -10.84 -9.22
C ASN A 279 19.23 -11.09 -8.59
N LEU A 280 18.70 -10.11 -7.83
CA LEU A 280 17.39 -10.18 -7.16
C LEU A 280 16.31 -9.35 -7.87
N CYS A 281 16.70 -8.50 -8.82
CA CYS A 281 15.80 -7.71 -9.64
C CYS A 281 14.97 -8.63 -10.56
N GLY A 282 13.65 -8.50 -10.49
CA GLY A 282 12.70 -9.41 -11.14
C GLY A 282 12.38 -10.69 -10.35
N LEU A 283 13.06 -10.93 -9.21
CA LEU A 283 12.70 -11.96 -8.23
C LEU A 283 11.98 -11.37 -7.02
N TYR A 284 12.60 -10.41 -6.34
CA TYR A 284 12.01 -9.69 -5.20
C TYR A 284 11.81 -8.21 -5.50
N PHE A 285 12.78 -7.59 -6.20
CA PHE A 285 12.82 -6.14 -6.38
C PHE A 285 12.36 -5.74 -7.77
N ARG A 286 11.62 -4.64 -7.84
CA ARG A 286 11.17 -4.00 -9.06
C ARG A 286 12.34 -3.31 -9.76
N TYR A 287 12.38 -3.39 -11.09
CA TYR A 287 13.29 -2.58 -11.88
C TYR A 287 12.78 -1.13 -11.92
N PRO A 288 13.61 -0.10 -11.65
CA PRO A 288 13.20 1.30 -11.63
C PRO A 288 12.92 1.83 -13.05
N THR A 289 11.71 1.60 -13.53
CA THR A 289 11.21 2.05 -14.85
C THR A 289 10.27 3.25 -14.73
N GLU A 290 10.16 4.02 -15.81
CA GLU A 290 9.21 5.15 -15.95
C GLU A 290 7.99 4.78 -16.82
N ASP A 291 7.84 3.50 -17.15
CA ASP A 291 6.69 2.99 -17.90
C ASP A 291 5.44 2.90 -17.00
N PHE A 292 4.83 4.06 -16.75
CA PHE A 292 3.67 4.17 -15.88
C PHE A 292 2.42 3.51 -16.45
N GLU A 293 2.31 3.35 -17.77
CA GLU A 293 1.19 2.61 -18.36
C GLU A 293 1.25 1.13 -17.99
N ASP A 294 2.45 0.56 -17.92
CA ASP A 294 2.66 -0.81 -17.46
C ASP A 294 2.48 -0.97 -15.95
N ILE A 295 3.00 -0.04 -15.15
CA ILE A 295 2.87 -0.09 -13.68
C ILE A 295 1.41 0.07 -13.25
N TYR A 296 0.69 0.99 -13.88
CA TYR A 296 -0.72 1.31 -13.59
C TYR A 296 -1.65 0.74 -14.67
N TRP A 297 -1.30 -0.42 -15.23
CA TRP A 297 -2.03 -1.09 -16.31
C TRP A 297 -3.52 -1.30 -16.03
N ASP A 298 -3.90 -1.29 -14.75
CA ASP A 298 -5.25 -1.51 -14.27
C ASP A 298 -5.88 -0.28 -13.60
N ASP A 299 -5.37 0.94 -13.82
CA ASP A 299 -6.06 2.18 -13.45
C ASP A 299 -7.28 2.45 -14.36
N ASP A 300 -8.23 1.50 -14.36
CA ASP A 300 -9.42 1.41 -15.20
C ASP A 300 -10.69 2.01 -14.53
N TYR A 301 -10.51 3.05 -13.72
CA TYR A 301 -11.61 3.67 -13.00
C TYR A 301 -12.62 4.31 -13.95
N GLU A 302 -13.85 3.79 -13.95
CA GLU A 302 -14.96 4.28 -14.76
C GLU A 302 -15.75 5.39 -14.05
N GLU A 303 -16.17 6.38 -14.83
CA GLU A 303 -17.08 7.43 -14.37
C GLU A 303 -18.39 6.84 -13.80
N GLY A 304 -18.87 7.39 -12.69
CA GLY A 304 -20.06 6.89 -11.98
C GLY A 304 -19.84 5.64 -11.11
N GLN A 305 -18.70 4.96 -11.22
CA GLN A 305 -18.36 3.85 -10.35
C GLN A 305 -17.93 4.36 -8.97
N SER A 306 -18.49 3.81 -7.88
CA SER A 306 -17.97 4.16 -6.54
C SER A 306 -16.55 3.62 -6.35
N ILE A 307 -15.61 4.45 -5.90
CA ILE A 307 -14.24 4.05 -5.50
C ILE A 307 -14.20 2.81 -4.59
N LYS A 308 -15.16 2.70 -3.66
CA LYS A 308 -15.26 1.54 -2.76
C LYS A 308 -15.61 0.25 -3.50
N THR A 309 -16.43 0.34 -4.55
CA THR A 309 -16.78 -0.77 -5.43
C THR A 309 -15.62 -1.10 -6.35
N TRP A 310 -14.93 -0.09 -6.87
CA TRP A 310 -13.73 -0.26 -7.68
C TRP A 310 -12.63 -1.00 -6.93
N PHE A 311 -12.21 -0.50 -5.75
CA PHE A 311 -11.25 -1.20 -4.89
C PHE A 311 -11.68 -2.64 -4.61
N ARG A 312 -12.97 -2.87 -4.36
CA ARG A 312 -13.48 -4.22 -4.12
C ARG A 312 -13.23 -5.16 -5.28
N LYS A 313 -13.33 -4.71 -6.52
CA LYS A 313 -12.98 -5.53 -7.68
C LYS A 313 -11.49 -5.87 -7.69
N LYS A 314 -10.63 -4.91 -7.32
CA LYS A 314 -9.17 -5.05 -7.33
C LYS A 314 -8.62 -6.06 -6.32
N TYR A 315 -9.16 -6.07 -5.09
CA TYR A 315 -8.74 -7.01 -4.06
C TYR A 315 -9.59 -8.29 -3.97
N THR A 316 -10.54 -8.50 -4.90
CA THR A 316 -11.29 -9.77 -4.99
C THR A 316 -10.66 -10.64 -6.07
N GLY A 317 -10.20 -11.83 -5.67
CA GLY A 317 -9.57 -12.78 -6.57
C GLY A 317 -10.53 -13.34 -7.64
N PRO A 318 -9.98 -14.06 -8.63
CA PRO A 318 -8.57 -14.45 -8.77
C PRO A 318 -7.65 -13.26 -9.05
N TYR A 319 -6.53 -13.20 -8.33
CA TYR A 319 -5.54 -12.13 -8.46
C TYR A 319 -4.72 -12.29 -9.73
N ARG A 320 -4.55 -11.21 -10.47
CA ARG A 320 -3.77 -11.19 -11.71
C ARG A 320 -2.99 -9.89 -11.78
N TYR A 321 -1.72 -10.01 -12.15
CA TYR A 321 -0.85 -8.90 -12.50
C TYR A 321 -0.56 -9.00 -14.00
N LYS A 322 -0.65 -7.89 -14.73
CA LYS A 322 -0.43 -7.87 -16.19
C LYS A 322 0.69 -6.92 -16.64
N GLY A 323 1.36 -6.26 -15.70
CA GLY A 323 2.53 -5.45 -16.02
C GLY A 323 3.73 -6.34 -16.39
N GLU A 324 4.43 -5.98 -17.43
CA GLU A 324 5.58 -6.69 -17.99
C GLU A 324 6.87 -6.43 -17.20
N TRP A 325 7.03 -5.22 -16.63
CA TRP A 325 8.27 -4.81 -15.96
C TRP A 325 8.57 -5.53 -14.64
N GLU A 326 7.62 -6.31 -14.13
CA GLU A 326 7.83 -7.11 -12.92
C GLU A 326 8.25 -8.55 -13.20
N HIS A 327 8.16 -9.01 -14.44
CA HIS A 327 8.55 -10.36 -14.82
C HIS A 327 10.06 -10.48 -14.93
N TYR A 328 10.62 -11.59 -14.43
CA TYR A 328 12.07 -11.74 -14.25
C TYR A 328 12.84 -11.47 -15.54
N ARG A 329 12.38 -12.02 -16.65
CA ARG A 329 13.07 -11.90 -17.95
C ARG A 329 13.23 -10.45 -18.39
N VAL A 330 12.21 -9.61 -18.18
CA VAL A 330 12.21 -8.21 -18.62
C VAL A 330 13.03 -7.38 -17.63
N ALA A 331 12.67 -7.44 -16.35
CA ALA A 331 13.30 -6.68 -15.27
C ALA A 331 14.80 -6.97 -15.16
N ASN A 332 15.17 -8.26 -15.11
CA ASN A 332 16.55 -8.67 -14.90
C ASN A 332 17.43 -8.37 -16.12
N ALA A 333 16.88 -8.49 -17.34
CA ALA A 333 17.60 -8.15 -18.56
C ALA A 333 17.90 -6.64 -18.64
N ALA A 334 16.95 -5.79 -18.24
CA ALA A 334 17.16 -4.35 -18.17
C ALA A 334 18.21 -3.99 -17.11
N ALA A 335 18.08 -4.51 -15.89
CA ALA A 335 19.05 -4.30 -14.82
C ALA A 335 20.48 -4.74 -15.22
N ASN A 336 20.63 -5.88 -15.90
CA ASN A 336 21.92 -6.35 -16.39
C ASN A 336 22.49 -5.48 -17.52
N ARG A 337 21.62 -4.92 -18.38
CA ARG A 337 22.05 -4.00 -19.44
C ARG A 337 22.65 -2.75 -18.82
N ASP A 338 21.90 -2.11 -17.93
CA ASP A 338 22.33 -0.90 -17.20
C ASP A 338 23.64 -1.13 -16.45
N MET A 339 23.76 -2.26 -15.76
CA MET A 339 24.97 -2.61 -15.02
C MET A 339 26.20 -2.70 -15.93
N LYS A 340 26.07 -3.33 -17.10
CA LYS A 340 27.19 -3.52 -18.04
C LYS A 340 27.55 -2.24 -18.78
N GLU A 341 26.55 -1.52 -19.28
CA GLU A 341 26.76 -0.28 -20.05
C GLU A 341 27.43 0.80 -19.19
N ASN A 342 27.12 0.84 -17.89
CA ASN A 342 27.64 1.84 -16.96
C ASN A 342 28.75 1.30 -16.02
N SER A 343 29.20 0.04 -16.19
CA SER A 343 30.25 -0.59 -15.36
C SER A 343 29.97 -0.52 -13.85
N LEU A 344 28.73 -0.85 -13.45
CA LEU A 344 28.22 -0.64 -12.10
C LEU A 344 28.47 -1.81 -11.13
N GLU A 345 29.15 -2.88 -11.53
CA GLU A 345 29.22 -4.15 -10.77
C GLU A 345 29.82 -4.02 -9.37
N LYS A 346 30.66 -3.00 -9.15
CA LYS A 346 31.37 -2.76 -7.89
C LYS A 346 30.76 -1.64 -7.04
N HIS A 347 29.78 -0.92 -7.59
CA HIS A 347 29.17 0.21 -6.89
C HIS A 347 28.26 -0.27 -5.77
N SER A 348 28.16 0.55 -4.74
CA SER A 348 27.14 0.36 -3.70
C SER A 348 25.77 0.82 -4.21
N ILE A 349 24.70 0.27 -3.65
CA ILE A 349 23.34 0.71 -3.97
C ILE A 349 23.16 2.18 -3.58
N GLN A 350 23.74 2.61 -2.45
CA GLN A 350 23.74 4.01 -2.00
C GLN A 350 24.29 4.99 -3.05
N GLU A 351 25.37 4.62 -3.75
CA GLU A 351 25.96 5.46 -4.82
C GLU A 351 25.00 5.66 -6.00
N LEU A 352 24.08 4.72 -6.21
CA LEU A 352 23.17 4.69 -7.35
C LEU A 352 21.75 5.16 -7.00
N LEU A 353 21.41 5.21 -5.72
CA LEU A 353 20.09 5.61 -5.22
C LEU A 353 19.65 7.00 -5.71
N PHE A 354 20.59 7.90 -5.99
CA PHE A 354 20.32 9.24 -6.52
C PHE A 354 20.20 9.29 -8.06
N GLY A 355 20.58 8.22 -8.76
CA GLY A 355 20.56 8.15 -10.23
C GLY A 355 19.26 7.61 -10.82
N TYR A 356 18.42 6.97 -10.01
CA TYR A 356 17.17 6.34 -10.43
C TYR A 356 15.96 7.06 -9.81
N GLN A 357 14.85 7.14 -10.56
CA GLN A 357 13.64 7.84 -10.11
C GLN A 357 12.79 7.03 -9.12
N ALA A 358 12.90 5.70 -9.13
CA ALA A 358 12.20 4.80 -8.21
C ALA A 358 13.22 4.13 -7.27
N GLY A 359 12.77 3.74 -6.08
CA GLY A 359 13.62 3.13 -5.07
C GLY A 359 14.10 1.75 -5.53
N MET A 360 15.38 1.43 -5.34
CA MET A 360 15.89 0.07 -5.57
C MET A 360 15.37 -0.94 -4.54
N ASP A 361 14.72 -0.47 -3.47
CA ASP A 361 14.13 -1.27 -2.40
C ASP A 361 12.63 -1.56 -2.57
N GLU A 362 12.05 -1.19 -3.72
CA GLU A 362 10.66 -1.49 -4.06
C GLU A 362 10.48 -2.97 -4.41
N LEU A 363 9.47 -3.61 -3.81
CA LEU A 363 9.11 -5.00 -4.05
C LEU A 363 8.22 -5.16 -5.29
N LEU A 364 8.28 -6.33 -5.91
CA LEU A 364 7.41 -6.70 -7.02
C LEU A 364 5.98 -6.92 -6.51
N GLU A 365 5.04 -6.13 -7.04
CA GLU A 365 3.65 -6.16 -6.63
C GLU A 365 2.89 -7.44 -7.08
N ARG A 366 3.41 -8.17 -8.08
CA ARG A 366 2.89 -9.45 -8.55
C ARG A 366 3.09 -10.60 -7.56
N ILE A 367 3.99 -10.46 -6.58
CA ILE A 367 4.33 -11.57 -5.67
C ILE A 367 3.18 -11.81 -4.68
N PRO A 368 2.72 -13.06 -4.51
CA PRO A 368 1.79 -13.42 -3.45
C PRO A 368 2.39 -13.18 -2.07
N LEU A 369 1.64 -12.56 -1.16
CA LEU A 369 2.13 -12.17 0.18
C LEU A 369 2.72 -13.34 0.98
N ILE A 370 2.15 -14.54 0.82
CA ILE A 370 2.62 -15.77 1.48
C ILE A 370 4.07 -16.11 1.13
N GLU A 371 4.58 -15.67 -0.01
CA GLU A 371 5.95 -15.92 -0.47
C GLU A 371 6.96 -14.91 0.10
N LEU A 372 6.51 -13.86 0.79
CA LEU A 372 7.38 -12.79 1.32
C LEU A 372 7.51 -12.83 2.84
N LEU A 373 6.40 -13.09 3.53
CA LEU A 373 6.30 -12.97 4.98
C LEU A 373 6.47 -14.31 5.70
N ILE A 374 7.29 -14.30 6.75
CA ILE A 374 7.43 -15.39 7.72
C ILE A 374 6.41 -15.12 8.84
N PRO A 375 5.53 -16.08 9.17
CA PRO A 375 4.60 -15.93 10.28
C PRO A 375 5.31 -15.69 11.61
N MET A 376 4.75 -14.81 12.44
CA MET A 376 5.26 -14.54 13.77
C MET A 376 5.36 -15.83 14.60
N GLY A 377 6.51 -16.03 15.26
CA GLY A 377 6.79 -17.23 16.04
C GLY A 377 7.47 -18.36 15.25
N ILE A 378 7.48 -18.34 13.91
CA ILE A 378 8.30 -19.24 13.10
C ILE A 378 9.71 -18.67 12.99
N LYS A 379 10.74 -19.50 13.20
CA LYS A 379 12.14 -19.06 13.05
C LYS A 379 12.51 -18.98 11.57
N GLU A 380 13.21 -17.90 11.22
CA GLU A 380 13.84 -17.75 9.92
C GLU A 380 14.78 -18.94 9.66
N ASP A 381 14.77 -19.42 8.42
CA ASP A 381 15.65 -20.49 7.97
C ASP A 381 17.12 -20.00 7.97
N SER A 382 17.99 -20.68 8.72
CA SER A 382 19.41 -20.32 8.79
C SER A 382 20.13 -20.44 7.45
N GLU A 383 19.62 -21.26 6.54
CA GLU A 383 20.18 -21.50 5.20
C GLU A 383 19.47 -20.68 4.12
N ILE A 384 18.64 -19.69 4.50
CA ILE A 384 17.82 -18.93 3.55
C ILE A 384 18.60 -18.30 2.40
N MET A 385 19.81 -17.79 2.66
CA MET A 385 20.65 -17.17 1.64
C MET A 385 21.16 -18.17 0.59
N ASP A 386 21.51 -19.39 1.02
CA ASP A 386 21.93 -20.46 0.11
C ASP A 386 20.76 -20.90 -0.77
N LYS A 387 19.55 -20.96 -0.20
CA LYS A 387 18.32 -21.26 -0.93
C LYS A 387 17.97 -20.18 -1.95
N ILE A 388 18.12 -18.90 -1.59
CA ILE A 388 17.94 -17.78 -2.52
C ILE A 388 18.95 -17.87 -3.67
N MET A 389 20.22 -18.16 -3.39
CA MET A 389 21.25 -18.34 -4.42
C MET A 389 20.91 -19.52 -5.35
N PHE A 390 20.37 -20.62 -4.82
CA PHE A 390 19.87 -21.73 -5.63
C PHE A 390 18.70 -21.28 -6.53
N LEU A 391 17.74 -20.53 -5.99
CA LEU A 391 16.59 -20.01 -6.74
C LEU A 391 17.01 -19.06 -7.86
N GLN A 392 17.97 -18.17 -7.62
CA GLN A 392 18.54 -17.30 -8.65
C GLN A 392 19.08 -18.12 -9.84
N ASN A 393 19.88 -19.15 -9.55
CA ASN A 393 20.45 -20.03 -10.57
C ASN A 393 19.40 -20.85 -11.32
N ARG A 394 18.31 -21.21 -10.64
CA ARG A 394 17.17 -21.91 -11.25
C ARG A 394 16.37 -20.98 -12.15
N GLN A 395 16.00 -19.79 -11.67
CA GLN A 395 15.20 -18.82 -12.41
C GLN A 395 15.83 -18.47 -13.78
N GLN A 396 17.16 -18.36 -13.85
CA GLN A 396 17.87 -18.12 -15.11
C GLN A 396 17.64 -19.19 -16.20
N LYS A 397 17.24 -20.40 -15.80
CA LYS A 397 17.01 -21.55 -16.70
C LYS A 397 15.52 -21.75 -17.00
N GLU A 398 14.65 -21.15 -16.20
CA GLU A 398 13.21 -21.31 -16.29
C GLU A 398 12.59 -20.19 -17.14
N PRO A 399 11.62 -20.51 -18.02
CA PRO A 399 11.01 -19.51 -18.86
C PRO A 399 9.98 -18.64 -18.14
N ASN A 400 9.36 -19.20 -17.10
CA ASN A 400 8.35 -18.55 -16.29
C ASN A 400 8.96 -18.10 -14.97
N ASP A 401 8.33 -17.11 -14.35
CA ASP A 401 8.72 -16.69 -13.00
C ASP A 401 8.45 -17.83 -12.01
N ILE A 402 9.44 -18.08 -11.15
CA ILE A 402 9.32 -19.04 -10.06
C ILE A 402 8.89 -18.32 -8.78
N SER A 403 8.20 -19.04 -7.90
CA SER A 403 7.90 -18.54 -6.56
C SER A 403 9.17 -18.25 -5.76
N VAL A 404 9.10 -17.22 -4.93
CA VAL A 404 10.19 -16.81 -4.03
C VAL A 404 10.03 -17.43 -2.64
N LEU A 405 10.92 -17.03 -1.71
CA LEU A 405 10.94 -17.53 -0.33
C LEU A 405 10.61 -16.42 0.67
N PRO A 406 9.88 -16.75 1.74
CA PRO A 406 9.68 -15.83 2.84
C PRO A 406 11.00 -15.45 3.50
N VAL A 407 11.26 -14.14 3.63
CA VAL A 407 12.53 -13.58 4.12
C VAL A 407 12.36 -12.48 5.16
N ALA A 408 11.12 -12.08 5.45
CA ALA A 408 10.83 -10.97 6.36
C ALA A 408 9.68 -11.29 7.31
N TYR A 409 9.75 -10.78 8.54
CA TYR A 409 8.64 -10.85 9.49
C TYR A 409 7.62 -9.72 9.30
N GLU A 410 8.03 -8.66 8.61
CA GLU A 410 7.21 -7.49 8.35
C GLU A 410 7.52 -6.91 6.97
N LEU A 411 6.55 -6.21 6.40
CA LEU A 411 6.71 -5.32 5.24
C LEU A 411 6.37 -3.89 5.64
N ILE A 412 6.97 -2.93 4.94
CA ILE A 412 6.64 -1.52 5.05
C ILE A 412 5.87 -1.14 3.78
N TYR A 413 4.65 -0.64 3.94
CA TYR A 413 3.87 -0.04 2.87
C TYR A 413 3.90 1.48 3.06
N SER A 414 4.47 2.19 2.10
CA SER A 414 4.50 3.66 2.09
C SER A 414 3.49 4.18 1.09
N TYR A 415 2.70 5.18 1.48
CA TYR A 415 1.71 5.84 0.64
C TYR A 415 1.79 7.34 0.81
N ASP A 416 1.62 8.08 -0.29
CA ASP A 416 1.76 9.54 -0.35
C ASP A 416 3.11 10.04 0.18
N TYR A 417 4.10 10.16 -0.70
CA TYR A 417 5.44 10.63 -0.32
C TYR A 417 5.48 12.11 0.13
N GLY A 418 4.37 12.84 -0.05
CA GLY A 418 4.13 14.15 0.54
C GLY A 418 3.84 14.03 2.04
N ASP A 419 2.75 13.34 2.37
CA ASP A 419 2.24 13.16 3.73
C ASP A 419 3.02 12.13 4.57
N GLY A 420 3.70 11.18 3.93
CA GLY A 420 4.57 10.19 4.56
C GLY A 420 3.80 9.11 5.34
N TRP A 421 2.75 8.54 4.76
CA TRP A 421 2.00 7.46 5.42
C TRP A 421 2.74 6.13 5.33
N ASP A 422 3.36 5.71 6.41
CA ASP A 422 3.99 4.39 6.50
C ASP A 422 3.12 3.43 7.33
N VAL A 423 2.88 2.25 6.78
CA VAL A 423 2.11 1.16 7.41
C VAL A 423 3.00 -0.07 7.51
N ARG A 424 3.23 -0.52 8.75
CA ARG A 424 3.91 -1.78 9.05
C ARG A 424 2.92 -2.93 8.96
N ILE A 425 3.23 -3.94 8.15
CA ILE A 425 2.40 -5.12 7.91
C ILE A 425 3.11 -6.35 8.47
N THR A 426 2.50 -7.03 9.44
CA THR A 426 3.01 -8.29 10.02
C THR A 426 2.04 -9.44 9.75
N LEU A 427 2.59 -10.65 9.61
CA LEU A 427 1.84 -11.90 9.48
C LEU A 427 1.71 -12.58 10.86
N GLU A 428 0.60 -12.33 11.54
CA GLU A 428 0.39 -12.78 12.93
C GLU A 428 0.03 -14.27 13.03
N ASP A 429 -0.68 -14.81 12.03
CA ASP A 429 -1.15 -16.20 12.03
C ASP A 429 -1.55 -16.65 10.61
N CYS A 430 -1.68 -17.95 10.41
CA CYS A 430 -2.07 -18.58 9.15
C CYS A 430 -3.16 -19.62 9.38
N TYR A 431 -4.12 -19.69 8.46
CA TYR A 431 -5.28 -20.56 8.60
C TYR A 431 -5.50 -21.44 7.38
N TYR A 432 -5.95 -22.67 7.61
CA TYR A 432 -6.46 -23.56 6.58
C TYR A 432 -7.82 -24.12 6.99
N THR A 433 -8.61 -24.51 6.00
CA THR A 433 -9.91 -25.17 6.21
C THR A 433 -9.83 -26.66 5.91
N LYS A 434 -10.57 -27.46 6.66
CA LYS A 434 -10.93 -28.84 6.31
C LYS A 434 -12.43 -28.97 6.17
N ASP A 435 -12.87 -29.67 5.14
CA ASP A 435 -14.28 -30.02 4.93
C ASP A 435 -14.55 -31.54 5.12
N GLY A 436 -15.79 -31.95 4.89
CA GLY A 436 -16.19 -33.35 5.01
C GLY A 436 -15.48 -34.30 4.04
N PHE A 437 -14.97 -33.79 2.90
CA PHE A 437 -14.17 -34.59 1.96
C PHE A 437 -12.76 -34.79 2.49
N ASP A 438 -12.16 -33.76 3.10
CA ASP A 438 -10.86 -33.89 3.77
C ASP A 438 -10.94 -34.95 4.90
N ALA A 439 -12.01 -34.93 5.69
CA ALA A 439 -12.25 -35.93 6.74
C ALA A 439 -12.45 -37.36 6.19
N GLN A 440 -13.15 -37.51 5.06
CA GLN A 440 -13.32 -38.81 4.38
C GLN A 440 -11.99 -39.34 3.84
N LYS A 441 -11.20 -38.47 3.19
CA LYS A 441 -9.87 -38.81 2.66
C LYS A 441 -8.90 -39.22 3.77
N GLU A 442 -8.93 -38.54 4.91
CA GLU A 442 -8.14 -38.88 6.10
C GLU A 442 -8.61 -40.18 6.78
N SER A 443 -9.89 -40.54 6.64
CA SER A 443 -10.45 -41.79 7.19
C SER A 443 -10.22 -43.04 6.32
N GLY A 444 -9.67 -42.89 5.12
CA GLY A 444 -9.36 -44.01 4.21
C GLY A 444 -10.57 -44.66 3.54
N LEU A 445 -11.74 -44.02 3.55
CA LEU A 445 -12.97 -44.49 2.89
C LEU A 445 -13.05 -43.91 1.47
N GLU A 446 -12.78 -44.73 0.45
CA GLU A 446 -13.01 -44.35 -0.95
C GLU A 446 -14.46 -44.65 -1.38
N GLY A 447 -15.17 -43.63 -1.88
CA GLY A 447 -16.49 -43.78 -2.51
C GLY A 447 -17.58 -42.87 -1.91
N GLY A 448 -17.52 -41.57 -2.18
CA GLY A 448 -18.56 -40.59 -1.79
C GLY A 448 -19.37 -40.06 -2.98
N ILE A 449 -20.69 -39.96 -2.82
CA ILE A 449 -21.61 -39.35 -3.80
C ILE A 449 -21.51 -37.82 -3.70
N ILE A 450 -21.27 -37.14 -4.83
CA ILE A 450 -21.28 -35.67 -4.90
C ILE A 450 -22.73 -35.18 -4.86
N ILE A 451 -23.13 -34.58 -3.74
CA ILE A 451 -24.42 -33.88 -3.62
C ILE A 451 -24.17 -32.38 -3.80
N PRO A 452 -24.89 -31.68 -4.70
CA PRO A 452 -24.80 -30.24 -4.81
C PRO A 452 -25.37 -29.58 -3.54
N VAL A 453 -24.51 -28.90 -2.78
CA VAL A 453 -24.85 -28.20 -1.52
C VAL A 453 -24.89 -26.69 -1.74
N THR A 454 -25.78 -25.98 -1.03
CA THR A 454 -25.86 -24.52 -1.11
C THR A 454 -24.66 -23.85 -0.39
N GLY A 455 -24.27 -22.64 -0.80
CA GLY A 455 -23.12 -21.94 -0.18
C GLY A 455 -23.23 -21.71 1.34
N LYS A 456 -24.44 -21.69 1.90
CA LYS A 456 -24.66 -21.64 3.36
C LYS A 456 -24.36 -22.97 4.05
N GLN A 457 -24.64 -24.10 3.41
CA GLN A 457 -24.33 -25.43 3.94
C GLN A 457 -22.81 -25.71 3.87
N VAL A 458 -22.14 -25.30 2.79
CA VAL A 458 -20.67 -25.40 2.66
C VAL A 458 -19.93 -24.64 3.77
N LEU A 459 -20.41 -23.45 4.16
CA LEU A 459 -19.83 -22.68 5.26
C LEU A 459 -20.08 -23.32 6.64
N ALA A 460 -21.18 -24.04 6.80
CA ALA A 460 -21.57 -24.64 8.09
C ALA A 460 -20.76 -25.90 8.43
N ASP A 461 -20.33 -26.65 7.40
CA ASP A 461 -19.59 -27.90 7.56
C ASP A 461 -18.06 -27.70 7.61
N LYS A 462 -17.57 -26.51 7.25
CA LYS A 462 -16.14 -26.21 7.28
C LYS A 462 -15.64 -26.07 8.71
N THR A 463 -14.52 -26.72 8.98
CA THR A 463 -13.68 -26.49 10.16
C THR A 463 -12.42 -25.75 9.73
N ALA A 464 -11.89 -24.90 10.60
CA ALA A 464 -10.67 -24.14 10.31
C ALA A 464 -9.67 -24.36 11.44
N PHE A 465 -8.39 -24.29 11.09
CA PHE A 465 -7.26 -24.54 11.97
C PHE A 465 -6.22 -23.45 11.80
N ASP A 466 -5.51 -23.12 12.87
CA ASP A 466 -4.37 -22.20 12.88
C ASP A 466 -3.05 -22.85 12.45
N MET A 467 -1.98 -22.06 12.45
CA MET A 467 -0.64 -22.51 12.09
C MET A 467 -0.08 -23.59 13.03
N ASN A 468 -0.64 -23.73 14.24
CA ASN A 468 -0.29 -24.76 15.22
C ASN A 468 -1.23 -25.97 15.14
N ASN A 469 -2.06 -26.04 14.09
CA ASN A 469 -3.08 -27.07 13.86
C ASN A 469 -4.16 -27.13 14.96
N GLN A 470 -4.37 -26.03 15.69
CA GLN A 470 -5.44 -25.93 16.67
C GLN A 470 -6.74 -25.49 16.00
N LYS A 471 -7.84 -26.14 16.40
CA LYS A 471 -9.16 -25.87 15.83
C LYS A 471 -9.67 -24.50 16.28
N LEU A 472 -10.10 -23.68 15.33
CA LEU A 472 -10.67 -22.36 15.59
C LEU A 472 -12.10 -22.43 16.14
N GLY A 473 -12.49 -21.38 16.88
CA GLY A 473 -13.87 -21.17 17.30
C GLY A 473 -14.79 -20.81 16.12
N LYS A 474 -16.09 -21.12 16.25
CA LYS A 474 -17.11 -21.00 15.19
C LYS A 474 -17.10 -19.66 14.45
N ALA A 475 -16.96 -18.53 15.17
CA ALA A 475 -16.97 -17.20 14.57
C ALA A 475 -15.75 -16.96 13.66
N MET A 476 -14.55 -17.35 14.10
CA MET A 476 -13.34 -17.24 13.29
C MET A 476 -13.36 -18.22 12.12
N THR A 477 -13.83 -19.46 12.33
CA THR A 477 -14.03 -20.42 11.24
C THR A 477 -14.91 -19.85 10.13
N LEU A 478 -16.01 -19.18 10.47
CA LEU A 478 -16.89 -18.55 9.48
C LEU A 478 -16.18 -17.44 8.70
N LYS A 479 -15.35 -16.61 9.36
CA LYS A 479 -14.57 -15.56 8.70
C LYS A 479 -13.52 -16.15 7.75
N VAL A 480 -12.74 -17.14 8.21
CA VAL A 480 -11.74 -17.85 7.39
C VAL A 480 -12.42 -18.50 6.18
N ALA A 481 -13.49 -19.25 6.37
CA ALA A 481 -14.22 -19.88 5.28
C ALA A 481 -14.82 -18.86 4.31
N THR A 482 -15.25 -17.68 4.80
CA THR A 482 -15.73 -16.58 3.95
C THR A 482 -14.61 -16.05 3.05
N VAL A 483 -13.40 -15.86 3.59
CA VAL A 483 -12.24 -15.41 2.80
C VAL A 483 -11.91 -16.42 1.71
N THR A 484 -11.83 -17.72 2.06
CA THR A 484 -11.55 -18.78 1.09
C THR A 484 -12.60 -18.85 -0.02
N MET A 485 -13.89 -18.77 0.34
CA MET A 485 -14.99 -18.90 -0.64
C MET A 485 -15.18 -17.66 -1.51
N LYS A 486 -15.06 -16.47 -0.93
CA LYS A 486 -15.25 -15.20 -1.67
C LYS A 486 -13.98 -14.68 -2.30
N LYS A 487 -12.82 -15.29 -1.99
CA LYS A 487 -11.49 -14.87 -2.45
C LYS A 487 -11.25 -13.38 -2.24
N LYS A 488 -11.66 -12.84 -1.10
CA LYS A 488 -11.45 -11.44 -0.75
C LYS A 488 -11.18 -11.25 0.73
N PRO A 489 -10.50 -10.15 1.12
CA PRO A 489 -10.24 -9.84 2.52
C PRO A 489 -11.49 -9.61 3.37
N VAL A 490 -11.34 -9.80 4.69
CA VAL A 490 -12.36 -9.55 5.72
C VAL A 490 -11.72 -8.87 6.93
N GLY A 491 -12.37 -7.84 7.48
CA GLY A 491 -11.89 -7.17 8.70
C GLY A 491 -12.13 -7.96 9.99
N LEU A 492 -11.16 -7.88 10.90
CA LEU A 492 -11.22 -8.45 12.25
C LEU A 492 -11.41 -7.38 13.32
N SER A 493 -10.56 -6.34 13.29
CA SER A 493 -10.58 -5.24 14.25
C SER A 493 -10.11 -3.94 13.59
N VAL A 494 -10.50 -2.82 14.20
CA VAL A 494 -10.18 -1.46 13.76
C VAL A 494 -9.88 -0.65 15.02
N ASP A 495 -8.70 -0.03 15.08
CA ASP A 495 -8.30 0.94 16.09
C ASP A 495 -8.03 2.29 15.41
N GLY A 496 -8.71 3.35 15.86
CA GLY A 496 -8.70 4.66 15.19
C GLY A 496 -9.68 4.82 14.02
N LEU A 497 -10.04 6.07 13.75
CA LEU A 497 -10.86 6.47 12.60
C LEU A 497 -10.14 6.28 11.27
N ASN A 498 -10.87 6.47 10.16
CA ASN A 498 -10.26 6.56 8.83
C ASN A 498 -9.41 7.84 8.73
N LEU A 499 -8.31 7.72 8.00
CA LEU A 499 -7.42 8.81 7.63
C LEU A 499 -7.93 9.52 6.36
N MET A 500 -7.18 10.50 5.89
CA MET A 500 -7.48 11.28 4.68
C MET A 500 -6.20 11.51 3.89
N ASP A 501 -6.33 11.60 2.57
CA ASP A 501 -5.28 12.06 1.67
C ASP A 501 -5.04 13.58 1.85
N ASP A 502 -3.84 14.06 1.52
CA ASP A 502 -3.47 15.49 1.49
C ASP A 502 -3.77 16.28 2.80
N VAL A 503 -3.81 15.61 3.96
CA VAL A 503 -4.08 16.26 5.25
C VAL A 503 -2.79 16.74 5.92
N GLY A 504 -1.61 16.37 5.40
CA GLY A 504 -0.31 16.70 5.98
C GLY A 504 0.21 15.62 6.92
N GLY A 505 -0.06 14.35 6.60
CA GLY A 505 0.40 13.21 7.39
C GLY A 505 -0.26 13.12 8.76
N ILE A 506 0.36 12.38 9.68
CA ILE A 506 -0.23 12.12 11.00
C ILE A 506 -0.44 13.41 11.82
N HIS A 507 0.51 14.33 11.81
CA HIS A 507 0.39 15.61 12.53
C HIS A 507 -0.70 16.50 11.92
N GLY A 508 -0.77 16.58 10.58
CA GLY A 508 -1.83 17.31 9.91
C GLY A 508 -3.22 16.71 10.21
N TYR A 509 -3.33 15.39 10.32
CA TYR A 509 -4.56 14.73 10.76
C TYR A 509 -4.92 15.05 12.22
N ILE A 510 -3.94 15.11 13.12
CA ILE A 510 -4.15 15.51 14.51
C ILE A 510 -4.62 16.96 14.60
N ASP A 511 -3.99 17.87 13.86
CA ASP A 511 -4.39 19.28 13.80
C ASP A 511 -5.79 19.43 13.20
N PHE A 512 -6.11 18.66 12.17
CA PHE A 512 -7.48 18.54 11.66
C PHE A 512 -8.47 18.17 12.78
N LEU A 513 -8.16 17.15 13.59
CA LEU A 513 -9.02 16.73 14.71
C LEU A 513 -9.14 17.85 15.76
N ARG A 514 -8.06 18.58 16.05
CA ARG A 514 -8.09 19.75 16.96
C ARG A 514 -9.06 20.81 16.43
N ILE A 515 -8.99 21.16 15.15
CA ILE A 515 -9.80 22.20 14.52
C ILE A 515 -11.29 21.84 14.54
N ILE A 516 -11.68 20.64 14.09
CA ILE A 516 -13.10 20.27 14.02
C ILE A 516 -13.76 20.11 15.40
N HIS A 517 -12.95 19.99 16.46
CA HIS A 517 -13.35 19.92 17.86
C HIS A 517 -13.01 21.20 18.65
N GLY A 518 -12.52 22.24 17.97
CA GLY A 518 -12.18 23.53 18.54
C GLY A 518 -13.40 24.41 18.82
N GLU A 519 -13.13 25.61 19.32
CA GLU A 519 -14.14 26.58 19.74
C GLU A 519 -14.62 27.49 18.60
N ASP A 520 -13.80 27.70 17.56
CA ASP A 520 -14.15 28.53 16.39
C ASP A 520 -15.21 27.83 15.52
N PRO A 521 -16.45 28.35 15.41
CA PRO A 521 -17.50 27.71 14.63
C PRO A 521 -17.25 27.74 13.12
N ASP A 522 -16.60 28.78 12.61
CA ASP A 522 -16.41 28.99 11.17
C ASP A 522 -15.30 28.05 10.65
N GLU A 523 -14.15 28.02 11.33
CA GLU A 523 -13.07 27.08 10.98
C GLU A 523 -13.52 25.62 11.07
N LYS A 524 -14.34 25.31 12.07
CA LYS A 524 -14.89 23.97 12.28
C LYS A 524 -15.80 23.53 11.15
N GLU A 525 -16.72 24.39 10.69
CA GLU A 525 -17.64 24.01 9.62
C GLU A 525 -16.89 23.88 8.29
N ASP A 526 -16.01 24.83 7.96
CA ASP A 526 -15.16 24.78 6.77
C ASP A 526 -14.32 23.50 6.72
N MET A 527 -13.70 23.15 7.85
CA MET A 527 -12.86 21.95 7.94
C MET A 527 -13.68 20.66 7.84
N LYS A 528 -14.89 20.64 8.40
CA LYS A 528 -15.81 19.51 8.24
C LYS A 528 -16.32 19.37 6.82
N GLU A 529 -16.61 20.46 6.12
CA GLU A 529 -17.01 20.42 4.72
C GLU A 529 -15.89 19.85 3.84
N TRP A 530 -14.66 20.33 4.04
CA TRP A 530 -13.49 19.77 3.35
C TRP A 530 -13.31 18.27 3.64
N ALA A 531 -13.40 17.86 4.91
CA ALA A 531 -13.27 16.45 5.29
C ALA A 531 -14.37 15.57 4.67
N LYS A 532 -15.62 16.06 4.62
CA LYS A 532 -16.73 15.36 3.93
C LYS A 532 -16.42 15.19 2.44
N TRP A 533 -15.87 16.23 1.79
CA TRP A 533 -15.49 16.18 0.38
C TRP A 533 -14.38 15.15 0.12
N MET A 534 -13.41 15.03 1.03
CA MET A 534 -12.37 13.97 1.02
C MET A 534 -12.91 12.57 1.40
N GLY A 535 -14.22 12.42 1.64
CA GLY A 535 -14.86 11.14 1.98
C GLY A 535 -14.77 10.74 3.45
N TRP A 536 -14.28 11.61 4.32
CA TRP A 536 -14.22 11.38 5.77
C TRP A 536 -15.58 11.60 6.42
N THR A 537 -15.96 10.70 7.33
CA THR A 537 -17.30 10.67 7.92
C THR A 537 -17.33 10.90 9.43
N GLY A 538 -16.16 10.89 10.09
CA GLY A 538 -16.05 10.89 11.56
C GLY A 538 -16.65 9.67 12.26
N ARG A 539 -17.12 8.69 11.50
CA ARG A 539 -17.72 7.46 12.02
C ARG A 539 -16.69 6.34 11.99
N MET A 540 -16.69 5.56 13.06
CA MET A 540 -15.85 4.39 13.14
C MET A 540 -16.42 3.31 12.21
N THR A 541 -15.56 2.77 11.35
CA THR A 541 -15.94 1.68 10.46
C THR A 541 -15.99 0.39 11.28
N LYS A 542 -17.11 -0.33 11.22
CA LYS A 542 -17.20 -1.66 11.81
C LYS A 542 -16.27 -2.62 11.05
N PRO A 543 -15.56 -3.55 11.71
CA PRO A 543 -14.67 -4.48 11.04
C PRO A 543 -15.33 -5.25 9.87
N GLU A 544 -16.62 -5.59 9.99
CA GLU A 544 -17.37 -6.32 8.95
C GLU A 544 -17.63 -5.47 7.69
N ALA A 545 -17.58 -4.14 7.81
CA ALA A 545 -17.81 -3.22 6.70
C ALA A 545 -16.49 -2.72 6.06
N LEU A 546 -15.35 -3.03 6.67
CA LEU A 546 -14.03 -2.58 6.25
C LEU A 546 -13.69 -3.06 4.83
N LEU A 547 -13.91 -4.35 4.51
CA LEU A 547 -13.39 -5.06 3.30
C LEU A 547 -14.42 -5.91 2.52
#